data_AF-A0AAW2ACB7-F1
#
_entry.id   AF-A0AAW2ACB7-F1
#
_cell.length_a   1.000
_cell.length_b   1.000
_cell.length_c   1.000
_cell.angle_alpha   90.00
_cell.angle_beta   90.00
_cell.angle_gamma   90.00
#
_symmetry.space_group_name_H-M   'P 1'
#
loop_
_entity.id
_entity.type
_entity.pdbx_description
1 polymer ?
#
loop_
_entity_poly.entity_id
_entity_poly.type
_entity_poly.pdbx_seq_one_letter_code
_entity_poly.pdbx_strand_id
1 'polypeptide(L)'
;MNQLIRGYMYTFDSNNRTMFSISVLLLTLVFLNSRLLISAETIVTCDGFVLHLSCDSGVISVQSATFGRTSSKICSVGQPQGQTSNTQCSMDVPAVSKLCDGLRECELNTQGLAAKDPCFGTYKYYTINYICIQAETSVTCHGGYSYLKCENGKIQINTANYGRTDKITCSEGRPSSELQSSKCYSPNALAPVSKSCNGLESCEVFATDRVFTDPCFGTYKYLAISYFCLPPGIRSSMVCEHEENDLNCEDGTAIQIHSANYGRTDSNTCSTGRPASQLAKTDCYALNSQTIVTNGCEGKNRCSILASNSVFSDPCIGTFKYLYISYSCVSKC
;
A
#
# COMPACT_ATOMS: atom_id res chain seq x y z
N MET A 1 -33.17 12.34 14.18
CA MET A 1 -34.50 12.04 14.73
C MET A 1 -35.29 11.33 13.64
N ASN A 2 -35.72 10.11 13.96
CA ASN A 2 -36.05 8.95 13.11
C ASN A 2 -36.80 9.13 11.76
N GLN A 3 -36.30 8.40 10.76
CA GLN A 3 -36.94 7.91 9.54
C GLN A 3 -36.20 6.58 9.22
N LEU A 4 -36.74 5.45 8.75
CA LEU A 4 -37.83 5.17 7.82
C LEU A 4 -38.29 3.70 7.95
N ILE A 5 -39.47 3.46 7.39
CA ILE A 5 -40.31 2.26 7.36
C ILE A 5 -39.68 1.09 6.57
N ARG A 6 -39.86 -0.16 7.04
CA ARG A 6 -39.97 -1.34 6.16
C ARG A 6 -41.10 -2.25 6.66
N GLY A 7 -42.24 -2.17 5.98
CA GLY A 7 -43.34 -3.10 6.14
C GLY A 7 -43.05 -4.40 5.39
N TYR A 8 -43.30 -5.53 6.05
CA TYR A 8 -43.42 -6.83 5.41
C TYR A 8 -44.92 -7.03 5.10
N MET A 9 -45.28 -7.00 3.81
CA MET A 9 -46.61 -7.41 3.36
C MET A 9 -46.63 -8.92 3.20
N TYR A 10 -47.37 -9.61 4.07
CA TYR A 10 -47.82 -10.98 3.84
C TYR A 10 -49.16 -10.92 3.09
N THR A 11 -49.29 -11.60 1.96
CA THR A 11 -50.58 -11.84 1.30
C THR A 11 -50.98 -13.30 1.54
N PHE A 12 -52.19 -13.51 2.07
CA PHE A 12 -52.80 -14.82 2.27
C PHE A 12 -53.92 -15.00 1.24
N ASP A 13 -53.98 -16.18 0.60
CA ASP A 13 -55.16 -16.62 -0.15
C ASP A 13 -55.95 -17.68 0.66
N SER A 14 -57.26 -17.69 0.43
CA SER A 14 -58.41 -18.27 1.12
C SER A 14 -58.42 -19.79 1.42
N ASN A 15 -57.32 -20.51 1.26
CA ASN A 15 -57.29 -21.98 1.47
C ASN A 15 -56.17 -22.52 2.37
N ASN A 16 -55.47 -21.66 3.12
CA ASN A 16 -54.56 -22.04 4.22
C ASN A 16 -53.64 -23.25 3.92
N ARG A 17 -53.01 -23.26 2.74
CA ARG A 17 -51.93 -24.18 2.39
C ARG A 17 -50.65 -23.40 2.21
N THR A 18 -49.60 -23.80 2.91
CA THR A 18 -48.24 -23.26 2.79
C THR A 18 -47.70 -23.52 1.39
N MET A 19 -47.65 -22.49 0.54
CA MET A 19 -46.80 -22.51 -0.65
C MET A 19 -45.38 -22.13 -0.24
N PHE A 20 -44.46 -23.10 -0.28
CA PHE A 20 -43.04 -22.79 -0.35
C PHE A 20 -42.78 -22.10 -1.69
N SER A 21 -42.55 -20.79 -1.67
CA SER A 21 -42.14 -20.03 -2.84
C SER A 21 -40.75 -20.52 -3.27
N ILE A 22 -40.66 -21.09 -4.46
CA ILE A 22 -39.43 -21.54 -5.13
C ILE A 22 -38.67 -20.30 -5.63
N SER A 23 -38.28 -19.41 -4.70
CA SER A 23 -37.62 -18.12 -5.00
C SER A 23 -36.29 -17.96 -4.26
N VAL A 24 -35.79 -18.99 -3.59
CA VAL A 24 -34.51 -18.95 -2.84
C VAL A 24 -33.45 -19.83 -3.50
N LEU A 25 -33.46 -19.90 -4.84
CA LEU A 25 -32.48 -20.70 -5.62
C LEU A 25 -31.68 -19.86 -6.62
N LEU A 26 -31.46 -18.58 -6.29
CA LEU A 26 -30.60 -17.66 -7.04
C LEU A 26 -29.65 -16.84 -6.15
N LEU A 27 -29.33 -17.36 -4.95
CA LEU A 27 -28.38 -16.73 -4.01
C LEU A 27 -27.21 -17.64 -3.58
N THR A 28 -26.98 -18.76 -4.29
CA THR A 28 -25.89 -19.71 -3.97
C THR A 28 -24.97 -20.00 -5.16
N LEU A 29 -24.67 -19.00 -6.00
CA LEU A 29 -23.69 -19.12 -7.10
C LEU A 29 -22.87 -17.83 -7.32
N VAL A 30 -22.48 -17.12 -6.25
CA VAL A 30 -21.42 -16.08 -6.33
C VAL A 30 -20.15 -16.48 -5.55
N PHE A 31 -20.14 -17.64 -4.88
CA PHE A 31 -18.97 -18.13 -4.12
C PHE A 31 -18.08 -19.13 -4.87
N LEU A 32 -17.91 -18.97 -6.19
CA LEU A 32 -16.99 -19.79 -6.99
C LEU A 32 -16.14 -18.98 -7.97
N ASN A 33 -15.85 -17.73 -7.62
CA ASN A 33 -14.70 -16.99 -8.16
C ASN A 33 -14.23 -15.98 -7.11
N SER A 34 -13.75 -16.46 -5.96
CA SER A 34 -12.93 -15.66 -5.05
C SER A 34 -11.53 -15.43 -5.65
N ARG A 35 -11.49 -14.91 -6.88
CA ARG A 35 -10.34 -14.12 -7.31
C ARG A 35 -10.56 -12.76 -6.64
N LEU A 36 -9.82 -12.51 -5.56
CA LEU A 36 -9.70 -11.17 -4.99
C LEU A 36 -9.23 -10.24 -6.10
N LEU A 37 -10.17 -9.59 -6.78
CA LEU A 37 -9.87 -8.38 -7.52
C LEU A 37 -9.46 -7.39 -6.45
N ILE A 38 -8.18 -7.05 -6.43
CA ILE A 38 -7.67 -5.94 -5.63
C ILE A 38 -8.38 -4.69 -6.16
N SER A 39 -9.46 -4.29 -5.49
CA SER A 39 -10.22 -3.12 -5.89
C SER A 39 -9.49 -1.89 -5.39
N ALA A 40 -8.97 -1.09 -6.32
CA ALA A 40 -8.41 0.21 -5.99
C ALA A 40 -9.51 1.13 -5.44
N GLU A 41 -9.29 1.66 -4.24
CA GLU A 41 -10.15 2.64 -3.61
C GLU A 41 -9.64 4.05 -3.92
N THR A 42 -10.54 4.99 -4.17
CA THR A 42 -10.21 6.40 -4.35
C THR A 42 -10.87 7.25 -3.29
N ILE A 43 -10.05 7.93 -2.49
CA ILE A 43 -10.48 8.83 -1.44
C ILE A 43 -10.16 10.26 -1.84
N VAL A 44 -11.11 11.16 -1.58
CA VAL A 44 -10.97 12.58 -1.80
C VAL A 44 -11.15 13.31 -0.48
N THR A 45 -10.18 14.16 -0.13
CA THR A 45 -10.21 14.95 1.10
C THR A 45 -9.93 16.41 0.77
N CYS A 46 -10.86 17.31 1.11
CA CYS A 46 -10.67 18.74 0.89
C CYS A 46 -9.50 19.28 1.73
N ASP A 47 -8.80 20.31 1.22
CA ASP A 47 -7.70 20.93 1.95
C ASP A 47 -8.18 21.50 3.30
N GLY A 48 -7.40 21.23 4.36
CA GLY A 48 -7.73 21.58 5.75
C GLY A 48 -8.54 20.53 6.51
N PHE A 49 -8.96 19.43 5.88
CA PHE A 49 -9.61 18.30 6.54
C PHE A 49 -8.64 17.17 6.85
N VAL A 50 -9.10 16.19 7.64
CA VAL A 50 -8.30 15.00 7.97
C VAL A 50 -8.51 13.93 6.90
N LEU A 51 -7.40 13.40 6.38
CA LEU A 51 -7.37 12.25 5.48
C LEU A 51 -7.39 10.97 6.33
N HIS A 52 -8.29 10.04 6.00
CA HIS A 52 -8.41 8.75 6.65
C HIS A 52 -8.39 7.63 5.61
N LEU A 53 -7.50 6.66 5.76
CA LEU A 53 -7.39 5.45 4.95
C LEU A 53 -7.51 4.23 5.87
N SER A 54 -8.19 3.17 5.43
CA SER A 54 -8.37 1.97 6.25
C SER A 54 -8.54 0.72 5.39
N CYS A 55 -7.99 -0.40 5.85
CA CYS A 55 -8.19 -1.72 5.27
C CYS A 55 -8.86 -2.65 6.28
N ASP A 56 -10.02 -3.20 5.93
CA ASP A 56 -10.71 -4.22 6.73
C ASP A 56 -9.85 -5.49 6.89
N SER A 57 -9.13 -5.85 5.83
CA SER A 57 -8.13 -6.93 5.82
C SER A 57 -6.87 -6.47 5.09
N GLY A 58 -5.72 -6.93 5.57
CA GLY A 58 -4.42 -6.56 5.02
C GLY A 58 -3.96 -5.18 5.47
N VAL A 59 -3.15 -4.53 4.63
CA VAL A 59 -2.53 -3.23 4.89
C VAL A 59 -2.66 -2.31 3.67
N ILE A 60 -2.60 -1.01 3.93
CA ILE A 60 -2.66 0.04 2.92
C ILE A 60 -1.41 -0.04 2.02
N SER A 61 -1.63 0.03 0.71
CA SER A 61 -0.59 0.30 -0.28
C SER A 61 -1.08 1.40 -1.22
N VAL A 62 -0.56 2.60 -1.02
CA VAL A 62 -0.90 3.79 -1.81
C VAL A 62 -0.34 3.65 -3.22
N GLN A 63 -1.23 3.74 -4.21
CA GLN A 63 -0.90 3.66 -5.63
C GLN A 63 -0.61 5.03 -6.24
N SER A 64 -1.31 6.06 -5.76
CA SER A 64 -1.05 7.46 -6.13
C SER A 64 -1.60 8.40 -5.06
N ALA A 65 -0.94 9.53 -4.88
CA ALA A 65 -1.40 10.58 -3.98
C ALA A 65 -1.15 11.94 -4.66
N THR A 66 -2.21 12.70 -4.90
CA THR A 66 -2.14 14.01 -5.56
C THR A 66 -2.79 15.10 -4.73
N PHE A 67 -2.32 16.33 -4.88
CA PHE A 67 -2.88 17.53 -4.29
C PHE A 67 -3.09 18.60 -5.36
N GLY A 68 -4.29 19.14 -5.43
CA GLY A 68 -4.65 20.12 -6.44
C GLY A 68 -6.15 20.22 -6.64
N ARG A 69 -6.57 20.49 -7.87
CA ARG A 69 -7.95 20.47 -8.31
C ARG A 69 -8.02 19.98 -9.75
N THR A 70 -8.73 18.89 -9.97
CA THR A 70 -8.98 18.28 -11.29
C THR A 70 -10.45 18.35 -11.71
N SER A 71 -11.30 18.92 -10.84
CA SER A 71 -12.75 19.03 -11.00
C SER A 71 -13.28 20.28 -10.30
N SER A 72 -14.15 21.02 -10.97
CA SER A 72 -14.83 22.19 -10.44
C SER A 72 -15.96 21.84 -9.46
N LYS A 73 -16.39 20.58 -9.42
CA LYS A 73 -17.51 20.12 -8.59
C LYS A 73 -17.07 19.57 -7.23
N ILE A 74 -15.88 18.98 -7.15
CA ILE A 74 -15.35 18.40 -5.92
C ILE A 74 -14.92 19.52 -4.97
N CYS A 75 -15.26 19.43 -3.67
CA CYS A 75 -14.89 20.42 -2.67
C CYS A 75 -15.21 21.87 -3.10
N SER A 76 -16.41 22.09 -3.65
CA SER A 76 -16.83 23.40 -4.21
C SER A 76 -17.88 24.12 -3.35
N VAL A 77 -18.54 23.42 -2.44
CA VAL A 77 -19.58 23.98 -1.57
C VAL A 77 -18.95 25.08 -0.70
N GLY A 78 -19.55 26.27 -0.75
CA GLY A 78 -19.09 27.44 0.01
C GLY A 78 -17.86 28.14 -0.57
N GLN A 79 -17.32 27.69 -1.70
CA GLN A 79 -16.13 28.27 -2.33
C GLN A 79 -16.49 29.25 -3.47
N PRO A 80 -15.76 30.38 -3.61
CA PRO A 80 -15.96 31.29 -4.74
C PRO A 80 -15.66 30.61 -6.09
N GLN A 81 -16.37 31.00 -7.15
CA GLN A 81 -16.14 30.45 -8.51
C GLN A 81 -14.69 30.62 -8.98
N GLY A 82 -14.05 31.74 -8.63
CA GLY A 82 -12.63 31.98 -8.95
C GLY A 82 -11.72 30.87 -8.43
N GLN A 83 -12.00 30.32 -7.24
CA GLN A 83 -11.19 29.30 -6.59
C GLN A 83 -11.47 27.87 -7.06
N THR A 84 -12.54 27.64 -7.82
CA THR A 84 -12.97 26.31 -8.31
C THR A 84 -12.82 26.14 -9.82
N SER A 85 -12.47 27.21 -10.53
CA SER A 85 -12.36 27.25 -12.00
C SER A 85 -11.12 26.54 -12.55
N ASN A 86 -9.97 26.64 -11.85
CA ASN A 86 -8.73 26.03 -12.28
C ASN A 86 -8.72 24.53 -11.98
N THR A 87 -9.05 23.71 -12.98
CA THR A 87 -9.04 22.24 -12.89
C THR A 87 -7.81 21.59 -13.53
N GLN A 88 -6.83 22.39 -13.96
CA GLN A 88 -5.56 21.90 -14.50
C GLN A 88 -4.46 22.12 -13.46
N CYS A 89 -4.77 21.77 -12.21
CA CYS A 89 -3.87 21.92 -11.08
C CYS A 89 -3.72 20.57 -10.38
N SER A 90 -2.53 19.99 -10.42
CA SER A 90 -2.22 18.78 -9.66
C SER A 90 -0.72 18.67 -9.44
N MET A 91 -0.33 18.14 -8.29
CA MET A 91 1.02 17.70 -8.01
C MET A 91 1.01 16.44 -7.16
N ASP A 92 2.05 15.63 -7.27
CA ASP A 92 2.19 14.42 -6.46
C ASP A 92 2.55 14.77 -5.00
N VAL A 93 2.07 13.93 -4.08
CA VAL A 93 2.34 14.03 -2.64
C VAL A 93 2.87 12.68 -2.12
N PRO A 94 4.17 12.40 -2.32
CA PRO A 94 4.79 11.15 -1.87
C PRO A 94 4.82 10.96 -0.34
N ALA A 95 4.47 12.00 0.43
CA ALA A 95 4.41 11.90 1.88
C ALA A 95 3.31 10.94 2.36
N VAL A 96 2.23 10.76 1.59
CA VAL A 96 1.10 9.89 1.98
C VAL A 96 1.53 8.44 2.02
N SER A 97 2.16 7.92 0.95
CA SER A 97 2.65 6.53 0.92
C SER A 97 3.69 6.28 2.02
N LYS A 98 4.63 7.20 2.22
CA LYS A 98 5.64 7.10 3.29
C LYS A 98 5.04 6.97 4.69
N LEU A 99 3.90 7.62 4.95
CA LEU A 99 3.29 7.64 6.27
C LEU A 99 2.23 6.54 6.46
N CYS A 100 1.61 6.07 5.37
CA CYS A 100 0.48 5.14 5.44
C CYS A 100 0.79 3.71 4.98
N ASP A 101 1.79 3.48 4.12
CA ASP A 101 2.01 2.15 3.56
C ASP A 101 2.39 1.12 4.63
N GLY A 102 1.71 -0.03 4.59
CA GLY A 102 1.88 -1.11 5.56
C GLY A 102 1.13 -0.91 6.88
N LEU A 103 0.39 0.19 7.04
CA LEU A 103 -0.55 0.36 8.17
C LEU A 103 -1.92 -0.21 7.80
N ARG A 104 -2.68 -0.62 8.82
CA ARG A 104 -4.11 -0.99 8.65
C ARG A 104 -5.01 0.23 8.55
N GLU A 105 -4.68 1.25 9.34
CA GLU A 105 -5.39 2.53 9.40
C GLU A 105 -4.34 3.65 9.37
N CYS A 106 -4.66 4.72 8.65
CA CYS A 106 -3.79 5.89 8.55
C CYS A 106 -4.62 7.16 8.61
N GLU A 107 -4.34 8.02 9.59
CA GLU A 107 -4.96 9.33 9.74
C GLU A 107 -3.91 10.43 9.60
N LEU A 108 -4.09 11.32 8.61
CA LEU A 108 -3.17 12.42 8.32
C LEU A 108 -3.89 13.76 8.31
N ASN A 109 -3.32 14.74 9.02
CA ASN A 109 -3.71 16.13 8.81
C ASN A 109 -3.16 16.61 7.47
N THR A 110 -4.05 17.06 6.58
CA THR A 110 -3.68 17.56 5.25
C THR A 110 -2.85 18.84 5.30
N GLN A 111 -2.95 19.62 6.40
CA GLN A 111 -2.21 20.85 6.55
C GLN A 111 -0.69 20.58 6.60
N GLY A 112 0.03 21.12 5.61
CA GLY A 112 1.47 20.93 5.47
C GLY A 112 1.87 19.50 5.11
N LEU A 113 0.99 18.74 4.46
CA LEU A 113 1.31 17.44 3.87
C LEU A 113 1.91 17.59 2.46
N ALA A 114 1.44 18.59 1.70
CA ALA A 114 2.09 18.99 0.45
C ALA A 114 3.27 19.94 0.71
N ALA A 115 4.36 19.74 -0.01
CA ALA A 115 5.60 20.52 0.17
C ALA A 115 5.49 21.97 -0.33
N LYS A 116 4.60 22.23 -1.30
CA LYS A 116 4.36 23.54 -1.90
C LYS A 116 2.92 23.65 -2.38
N ASP A 117 2.46 24.88 -2.62
CA ASP A 117 1.19 25.12 -3.29
C ASP A 117 1.36 24.96 -4.82
N PRO A 118 0.65 24.04 -5.49
CA PRO A 118 0.72 23.87 -6.94
C PRO A 118 0.01 24.98 -7.72
N CYS A 119 -0.98 25.66 -7.12
CA CYS A 119 -1.78 26.69 -7.78
C CYS A 119 -2.39 27.67 -6.77
N PHE A 120 -1.71 28.79 -6.58
CA PHE A 120 -2.15 29.85 -5.67
C PHE A 120 -3.56 30.37 -6.03
N GLY A 121 -4.36 30.65 -5.01
CA GLY A 121 -5.73 31.15 -5.17
C GLY A 121 -6.76 30.11 -5.63
N THR A 122 -6.35 28.86 -5.88
CA THR A 122 -7.26 27.75 -6.15
C THR A 122 -7.46 26.94 -4.87
N TYR A 123 -8.72 26.63 -4.53
CA TYR A 123 -9.02 25.77 -3.39
C TYR A 123 -8.77 24.31 -3.79
N LYS A 124 -7.99 23.56 -3.02
CA LYS A 124 -7.46 22.25 -3.43
C LYS A 124 -8.06 21.11 -2.62
N TYR A 125 -7.79 19.89 -3.06
CA TYR A 125 -8.10 18.66 -2.36
C TYR A 125 -7.04 17.60 -2.68
N TYR A 126 -6.94 16.64 -1.78
CA TYR A 126 -6.14 15.45 -1.94
C TYR A 126 -6.98 14.39 -2.65
N THR A 127 -6.39 13.71 -3.64
CA THR A 127 -6.96 12.51 -4.25
C THR A 127 -5.97 11.38 -4.06
N ILE A 128 -6.36 10.38 -3.28
CA ILE A 128 -5.54 9.22 -2.93
C ILE A 128 -6.16 7.99 -3.57
N ASN A 129 -5.36 7.25 -4.33
CA ASN A 129 -5.71 5.91 -4.80
C ASN A 129 -4.87 4.91 -4.00
N TYR A 130 -5.50 3.92 -3.38
CA TYR A 130 -4.81 2.88 -2.63
C TYR A 130 -5.52 1.54 -2.79
N ILE A 131 -4.79 0.48 -2.46
CA ILE A 131 -5.29 -0.89 -2.39
C ILE A 131 -5.00 -1.47 -1.02
N CYS A 132 -5.74 -2.51 -0.65
CA CYS A 132 -5.48 -3.32 0.52
C CYS A 132 -4.80 -4.62 0.10
N ILE A 133 -3.57 -4.83 0.56
CA ILE A 133 -2.76 -6.01 0.27
C ILE A 133 -2.65 -6.89 1.51
N GLN A 134 -2.78 -8.19 1.36
CA GLN A 134 -2.77 -9.12 2.49
C GLN A 134 -1.35 -9.25 3.05
N ALA A 135 -1.07 -8.62 4.19
CA ALA A 135 0.21 -8.69 4.89
C ALA A 135 0.00 -8.80 6.40
N GLU A 136 0.99 -9.37 7.09
CA GLU A 136 1.09 -9.37 8.53
C GLU A 136 1.73 -8.06 9.03
N THR A 137 1.46 -7.72 10.29
CA THR A 137 1.92 -6.47 10.92
C THR A 137 2.51 -6.74 12.30
N SER A 138 3.65 -6.14 12.60
CA SER A 138 4.28 -6.15 13.92
C SER A 138 4.59 -4.73 14.38
N VAL A 139 4.25 -4.41 15.62
CA VAL A 139 4.56 -3.12 16.25
C VAL A 139 5.34 -3.35 17.53
N THR A 140 6.46 -2.64 17.69
CA THR A 140 7.36 -2.78 18.83
C THR A 140 7.82 -1.41 19.30
N CYS A 141 7.56 -1.09 20.57
CA CYS A 141 7.97 0.18 21.15
C CYS A 141 9.50 0.28 21.28
N HIS A 142 10.03 1.51 21.26
CA HIS A 142 11.46 1.75 21.41
C HIS A 142 12.02 1.05 22.67
N GLY A 143 13.12 0.33 22.48
CA GLY A 143 13.78 -0.49 23.50
C GLY A 143 13.37 -1.96 23.50
N GLY A 144 12.31 -2.33 22.77
CA GLY A 144 11.87 -3.72 22.60
C GLY A 144 12.49 -4.43 21.39
N TYR A 145 12.00 -5.63 21.10
CA TYR A 145 12.30 -6.38 19.89
C TYR A 145 11.04 -7.00 19.27
N SER A 146 11.02 -7.11 17.94
CA SER A 146 10.03 -7.84 17.16
C SER A 146 10.53 -9.26 16.91
N TYR A 147 9.67 -10.26 17.08
CA TYR A 147 9.91 -11.62 16.59
C TYR A 147 8.93 -11.89 15.46
N LEU A 148 9.41 -11.85 14.21
CA LEU A 148 8.59 -12.14 13.04
C LEU A 148 8.69 -13.63 12.75
N LYS A 149 7.58 -14.25 12.36
CA LYS A 149 7.55 -15.68 12.03
C LYS A 149 6.48 -15.98 11.00
N CYS A 150 6.83 -16.82 10.03
CA CYS A 150 5.90 -17.46 9.12
C CYS A 150 5.77 -18.94 9.49
N GLU A 151 4.54 -19.42 9.69
CA GLU A 151 4.31 -20.83 9.99
C GLU A 151 4.69 -21.73 8.80
N ASN A 152 4.38 -21.28 7.58
CA ASN A 152 4.70 -21.97 6.34
C ASN A 152 5.22 -20.97 5.32
N GLY A 153 6.52 -21.00 5.03
CA GLY A 153 7.13 -20.14 4.03
C GLY A 153 8.20 -19.21 4.58
N LYS A 154 8.52 -18.17 3.82
CA LYS A 154 9.62 -17.25 4.13
C LYS A 154 9.10 -15.82 4.25
N ILE A 155 9.69 -15.09 5.18
CA ILE A 155 9.41 -13.67 5.40
C ILE A 155 9.88 -12.88 4.19
N GLN A 156 9.03 -11.99 3.72
CA GLN A 156 9.38 -10.90 2.82
C GLN A 156 8.85 -9.60 3.43
N ILE A 157 9.75 -8.72 3.84
CA ILE A 157 9.39 -7.41 4.37
C ILE A 157 8.75 -6.59 3.25
N ASN A 158 7.59 -6.02 3.58
CA ASN A 158 6.83 -5.12 2.72
C ASN A 158 7.20 -3.66 3.04
N THR A 159 6.98 -3.24 4.29
CA THR A 159 7.38 -1.91 4.77
C THR A 159 7.96 -2.01 6.18
N ALA A 160 8.80 -1.05 6.54
CA ALA A 160 9.18 -0.84 7.93
C ALA A 160 9.40 0.65 8.19
N ASN A 161 8.93 1.12 9.35
CA ASN A 161 9.17 2.47 9.83
C ASN A 161 9.57 2.40 11.31
N TYR A 162 10.71 3.00 11.63
CA TYR A 162 11.11 3.25 13.00
C TYR A 162 10.94 4.74 13.30
N GLY A 163 9.92 5.10 14.06
CA GLY A 163 9.54 6.51 14.24
C GLY A 163 8.22 6.64 15.00
N ARG A 164 7.38 7.60 14.59
CA ARG A 164 6.02 7.79 15.11
C ARG A 164 5.14 8.43 14.04
N THR A 165 4.07 7.74 13.69
CA THR A 165 3.05 8.16 12.72
C THR A 165 1.72 8.51 13.40
N ASP A 166 1.49 8.08 14.64
CA ASP A 166 0.28 8.37 15.39
C ASP A 166 0.53 8.61 16.90
N LYS A 167 -0.48 9.13 17.60
CA LYS A 167 -0.39 9.51 19.02
C LYS A 167 -0.72 8.38 19.99
N ILE A 168 -1.28 7.28 19.51
CA ILE A 168 -1.86 6.19 20.31
C ILE A 168 -0.87 5.04 20.49
N THR A 169 -0.21 4.64 19.41
CA THR A 169 0.74 3.54 19.41
C THR A 169 1.89 3.81 20.38
N CYS A 170 2.16 2.86 21.28
CA CYS A 170 3.22 2.96 22.29
C CYS A 170 3.16 4.26 23.12
N SER A 171 1.95 4.68 23.53
CA SER A 171 1.72 5.92 24.30
C SER A 171 1.61 5.74 25.81
N GLU A 172 1.42 4.51 26.28
CA GLU A 172 1.19 4.23 27.70
C GLU A 172 2.36 4.72 28.58
N GLY A 173 2.04 5.52 29.60
CA GLY A 173 3.02 6.07 30.55
C GLY A 173 3.94 7.16 29.97
N ARG A 174 3.70 7.64 28.74
CA ARG A 174 4.55 8.64 28.08
C ARG A 174 4.02 10.06 28.24
N PRO A 175 4.90 11.06 28.43
CA PRO A 175 4.49 12.45 28.50
C PRO A 175 3.96 12.93 27.14
N SER A 176 2.97 13.81 27.15
CA SER A 176 2.32 14.30 25.93
C SER A 176 3.28 15.00 24.95
N SER A 177 4.39 15.56 25.45
CA SER A 177 5.43 16.18 24.62
C SER A 177 6.16 15.19 23.72
N GLU A 178 6.34 13.93 24.17
CA GLU A 178 7.00 12.87 23.40
C GLU A 178 6.10 12.25 22.32
N LEU A 179 4.78 12.54 22.37
CA LEU A 179 3.75 11.93 21.52
C LEU A 179 3.22 12.86 20.43
N GLN A 180 3.66 14.13 20.37
CA GLN A 180 3.07 15.10 19.42
C GLN A 180 3.47 14.87 17.97
N SER A 181 4.66 14.33 17.72
CA SER A 181 5.17 14.19 16.35
C SER A 181 4.56 12.98 15.65
N SER A 182 3.67 13.23 14.68
CA SER A 182 3.10 12.21 13.78
C SER A 182 3.75 12.18 12.39
N LYS A 183 4.74 13.04 12.16
CA LYS A 183 5.51 13.09 10.89
C LYS A 183 6.93 12.53 11.08
N CYS A 184 7.11 11.66 12.08
CA CYS A 184 8.40 11.06 12.37
C CYS A 184 8.55 9.74 11.61
N TYR A 185 9.21 9.81 10.46
CA TYR A 185 9.44 8.67 9.59
C TYR A 185 10.94 8.46 9.39
N SER A 186 11.40 7.21 9.55
CA SER A 186 12.77 6.83 9.21
C SER A 186 12.79 6.15 7.84
N PRO A 187 13.29 6.81 6.78
CA PRO A 187 13.37 6.21 5.44
C PRO A 187 14.30 5.00 5.39
N ASN A 188 15.18 4.85 6.38
CA ASN A 188 16.20 3.82 6.39
C ASN A 188 15.78 2.57 7.17
N ALA A 189 14.57 2.50 7.75
CA ALA A 189 14.17 1.35 8.56
C ALA A 189 13.96 0.08 7.74
N LEU A 190 13.54 0.20 6.48
CA LEU A 190 13.26 -0.95 5.60
C LEU A 190 14.51 -1.80 5.31
N ALA A 191 15.66 -1.18 5.07
CA ALA A 191 16.87 -1.91 4.67
C ALA A 191 17.45 -2.81 5.78
N PRO A 192 17.66 -2.35 7.03
CA PRO A 192 18.08 -3.19 8.14
C PRO A 192 17.09 -4.32 8.45
N VAL A 193 15.79 -4.05 8.43
CA VAL A 193 14.77 -5.09 8.69
C VAL A 193 14.78 -6.15 7.58
N SER A 194 14.79 -5.71 6.32
CA SER A 194 14.89 -6.59 5.15
C SER A 194 16.13 -7.46 5.20
N LYS A 195 17.30 -6.87 5.52
CA LYS A 195 18.56 -7.60 5.65
C LYS A 195 18.51 -8.67 6.74
N SER A 196 17.82 -8.39 7.84
CA SER A 196 17.73 -9.32 8.98
C SER A 196 16.67 -10.41 8.79
N CYS A 197 15.66 -10.19 7.96
CA CYS A 197 14.45 -11.04 7.95
C CYS A 197 14.14 -11.71 6.60
N ASN A 198 14.45 -11.08 5.47
CA ASN A 198 14.03 -11.62 4.18
C ASN A 198 14.60 -13.03 3.94
N GLY A 199 13.74 -13.94 3.50
CA GLY A 199 14.12 -15.32 3.17
C GLY A 199 14.23 -16.27 4.37
N LEU A 200 14.01 -15.79 5.60
CA LEU A 200 13.98 -16.60 6.81
C LEU A 200 12.55 -16.98 7.18
N GLU A 201 12.39 -18.09 7.90
CA GLU A 201 11.10 -18.49 8.48
C GLU A 201 10.76 -17.66 9.73
N SER A 202 11.80 -17.23 10.47
CA SER A 202 11.67 -16.33 11.60
C SER A 202 12.89 -15.43 11.76
N CYS A 203 12.71 -14.24 12.30
CA CYS A 203 13.80 -13.30 12.60
C CYS A 203 13.49 -12.44 13.84
N GLU A 204 14.53 -11.85 14.42
CA GLU A 204 14.42 -10.86 15.50
C GLU A 204 14.95 -9.50 15.07
N VAL A 205 14.25 -8.44 15.46
CA VAL A 205 14.67 -7.06 15.17
C VAL A 205 14.51 -6.18 16.40
N PHE A 206 15.61 -5.57 16.87
CA PHE A 206 15.60 -4.67 18.01
C PHE A 206 15.21 -3.24 17.59
N ALA A 207 14.17 -2.68 18.22
CA ALA A 207 13.67 -1.32 17.97
C ALA A 207 14.49 -0.29 18.77
N THR A 208 15.74 -0.06 18.38
CA THR A 208 16.67 0.83 19.10
C THR A 208 17.41 1.79 18.18
N ASP A 209 17.92 2.88 18.75
CA ASP A 209 18.70 3.89 18.02
C ASP A 209 20.10 3.38 17.56
N ARG A 210 20.47 2.15 17.96
CA ARG A 210 21.67 1.45 17.49
C ARG A 210 21.46 0.77 16.14
N VAL A 211 20.25 0.24 15.92
CA VAL A 211 19.87 -0.44 14.67
C VAL A 211 19.37 0.58 13.65
N PHE A 212 18.62 1.56 14.13
CA PHE A 212 18.01 2.61 13.32
C PHE A 212 18.55 3.96 13.76
N THR A 213 18.99 4.81 12.83
CA THR A 213 19.32 6.20 13.17
C THR A 213 18.08 6.91 13.72
N ASP A 214 18.23 7.68 14.82
CA ASP A 214 17.11 8.43 15.40
C ASP A 214 16.58 9.47 14.40
N PRO A 215 15.36 9.31 13.86
CA PRO A 215 14.77 10.24 12.92
C PRO A 215 14.21 11.51 13.57
N CYS A 216 13.93 11.51 14.87
CA CYS A 216 13.21 12.59 15.55
C CYS A 216 13.54 12.64 17.06
N PHE A 217 14.62 13.33 17.40
CA PHE A 217 15.07 13.48 18.78
C PHE A 217 13.97 14.03 19.70
N GLY A 218 13.85 13.48 20.90
CA GLY A 218 12.84 13.87 21.90
C GLY A 218 11.42 13.35 21.63
N THR A 219 11.20 12.60 20.55
CA THR A 219 9.95 11.86 20.32
C THR A 219 10.13 10.40 20.71
N TYR A 220 9.18 9.83 21.44
CA TYR A 220 9.20 8.40 21.75
C TYR A 220 8.74 7.60 20.54
N LYS A 221 9.54 6.60 20.12
CA LYS A 221 9.37 5.92 18.83
C LYS A 221 8.85 4.50 18.98
N TYR A 222 8.45 3.91 17.86
CA TYR A 222 8.17 2.49 17.69
C TYR A 222 8.61 2.03 16.29
N LEU A 223 8.90 0.74 16.19
CA LEU A 223 9.14 0.03 14.94
C LEU A 223 7.81 -0.60 14.50
N ALA A 224 7.26 -0.12 13.38
CA ALA A 224 6.13 -0.74 12.69
C ALA A 224 6.66 -1.48 11.46
N ILE A 225 6.36 -2.78 11.33
CA ILE A 225 6.77 -3.63 10.21
C ILE A 225 5.52 -4.23 9.59
N SER A 226 5.42 -4.17 8.27
CA SER A 226 4.52 -4.99 7.47
C SER A 226 5.35 -6.02 6.70
N TYR A 227 4.90 -7.28 6.69
CA TYR A 227 5.59 -8.34 5.96
C TYR A 227 4.63 -9.39 5.41
N PHE A 228 5.07 -10.08 4.37
CA PHE A 228 4.38 -11.21 3.78
C PHE A 228 5.00 -12.52 4.25
N CYS A 229 4.17 -13.54 4.42
CA CYS A 229 4.60 -14.93 4.50
C CYS A 229 4.45 -15.57 3.13
N LEU A 230 5.55 -15.62 2.40
CA LEU A 230 5.60 -16.17 1.06
C LEU A 230 5.63 -17.70 1.14
N PRO A 231 4.62 -18.41 0.59
CA PRO A 231 4.56 -19.87 0.69
C PRO A 231 5.78 -20.56 0.06
N PRO A 232 6.06 -21.83 0.41
CA PRO A 232 7.06 -22.61 -0.31
C PRO A 232 6.69 -22.72 -1.81
N GLY A 233 7.70 -22.72 -2.68
CA GLY A 233 7.51 -22.75 -4.14
C GLY A 233 7.29 -21.39 -4.79
N ILE A 234 7.46 -20.30 -4.04
CA ILE A 234 7.51 -18.94 -4.59
C ILE A 234 8.72 -18.80 -5.52
N ARG A 235 8.45 -18.23 -6.68
CA ARG A 235 9.42 -17.89 -7.70
C ARG A 235 9.67 -16.39 -7.62
N SER A 236 10.91 -15.99 -7.90
CA SER A 236 11.26 -14.59 -8.05
C SER A 236 11.81 -14.38 -9.45
N SER A 237 11.41 -13.29 -10.08
CA SER A 237 11.95 -12.83 -11.35
C SER A 237 12.54 -11.44 -11.17
N MET A 238 13.69 -11.20 -11.77
CA MET A 238 14.39 -9.92 -11.73
C MET A 238 14.94 -9.63 -13.12
N VAL A 239 14.62 -8.46 -13.66
CA VAL A 239 15.19 -7.95 -14.91
C VAL A 239 15.61 -6.50 -14.75
N CYS A 240 16.63 -6.08 -15.48
CA CYS A 240 17.14 -4.72 -15.38
C CYS A 240 16.23 -3.73 -16.11
N GLU A 241 16.34 -2.44 -15.78
CA GLU A 241 15.64 -1.39 -16.52
C GLU A 241 15.97 -1.46 -18.03
N HIS A 242 14.92 -1.37 -18.85
CA HIS A 242 14.87 -1.57 -20.30
C HIS A 242 14.83 -3.02 -20.80
N GLU A 243 14.74 -4.00 -19.91
CA GLU A 243 14.54 -5.42 -20.27
C GLU A 243 13.08 -5.85 -20.09
N GLU A 244 12.73 -6.95 -20.74
CA GLU A 244 11.40 -7.55 -20.69
C GLU A 244 11.40 -8.73 -19.70
N ASN A 245 10.42 -8.75 -18.79
CA ASN A 245 10.28 -9.78 -17.77
C ASN A 245 9.22 -10.81 -18.19
N ASP A 246 9.66 -12.01 -18.55
CA ASP A 246 8.78 -13.12 -18.90
C ASP A 246 8.49 -14.02 -17.70
N LEU A 247 7.24 -14.02 -17.24
CA LEU A 247 6.73 -14.97 -16.25
C LEU A 247 6.04 -16.13 -16.95
N ASN A 248 6.37 -17.36 -16.55
CA ASN A 248 5.76 -18.56 -17.10
C ASN A 248 5.49 -19.60 -16.02
N CYS A 249 4.30 -20.18 -16.07
CA CYS A 249 3.86 -21.28 -15.23
C CYS A 249 3.60 -22.53 -16.09
N GLU A 250 3.70 -23.70 -15.50
CA GLU A 250 3.44 -24.97 -16.21
C GLU A 250 1.96 -25.09 -16.61
N ASP A 251 1.68 -25.92 -17.60
CA ASP A 251 0.30 -26.14 -18.08
C ASP A 251 -0.63 -26.57 -16.92
N GLY A 252 -1.84 -26.03 -16.90
CA GLY A 252 -2.80 -26.26 -15.81
C GLY A 252 -2.61 -25.35 -14.58
N THR A 253 -1.57 -24.51 -14.54
CA THR A 253 -1.36 -23.53 -13.47
C THR A 253 -1.46 -22.08 -13.95
N ALA A 254 -1.64 -21.15 -13.02
CA ALA A 254 -1.77 -19.72 -13.23
C ALA A 254 -0.84 -18.95 -12.28
N ILE A 255 -0.34 -17.82 -12.76
CA ILE A 255 0.48 -16.86 -12.03
C ILE A 255 -0.38 -16.21 -10.96
N GLN A 256 0.13 -16.21 -9.73
CA GLN A 256 -0.36 -15.40 -8.62
C GLN A 256 0.76 -14.49 -8.16
N ILE A 257 0.55 -13.18 -8.25
CA ILE A 257 1.53 -12.15 -7.88
C ILE A 257 1.45 -11.88 -6.39
N HIS A 258 2.60 -11.90 -5.70
CA HIS A 258 2.70 -11.59 -4.27
C HIS A 258 3.28 -10.22 -4.02
N SER A 259 4.37 -9.87 -4.71
CA SER A 259 4.96 -8.53 -4.63
C SER A 259 5.64 -8.14 -5.93
N ALA A 260 5.65 -6.84 -6.24
CA ALA A 260 6.41 -6.30 -7.34
C ALA A 260 6.99 -4.91 -7.01
N ASN A 261 8.21 -4.65 -7.49
CA ASN A 261 8.84 -3.34 -7.39
C ASN A 261 9.66 -3.04 -8.64
N TYR A 262 9.33 -1.93 -9.33
CA TYR A 262 10.23 -1.28 -10.27
C TYR A 262 10.98 -0.17 -9.53
N GLY A 263 12.29 -0.34 -9.35
CA GLY A 263 13.08 0.56 -8.51
C GLY A 263 14.48 0.03 -8.24
N ARG A 264 15.00 0.29 -7.03
CA ARG A 264 16.29 -0.25 -6.59
C ARG A 264 16.29 -0.39 -5.07
N THR A 265 16.56 -1.61 -4.60
CA THR A 265 16.63 -1.97 -3.18
C THR A 265 18.04 -2.36 -2.71
N ASP A 266 19.00 -2.48 -3.63
CA ASP A 266 20.40 -2.81 -3.33
C ASP A 266 21.36 -2.26 -4.41
N SER A 267 22.66 -2.21 -4.09
CA SER A 267 23.69 -1.64 -4.97
C SER A 267 24.30 -2.64 -5.98
N ASN A 268 23.99 -3.92 -5.88
CA ASN A 268 24.69 -5.00 -6.58
C ASN A 268 23.87 -5.57 -7.75
N THR A 269 22.55 -5.63 -7.61
CA THR A 269 21.64 -6.06 -8.67
C THR A 269 21.69 -5.08 -9.84
N CYS A 270 21.81 -5.60 -11.06
CA CYS A 270 21.91 -4.80 -12.29
C CYS A 270 23.00 -3.70 -12.22
N SER A 271 24.17 -4.02 -11.66
CA SER A 271 25.26 -3.06 -11.41
C SER A 271 26.37 -3.04 -12.46
N THR A 272 26.49 -4.10 -13.28
CA THR A 272 27.60 -4.25 -14.23
C THR A 272 27.68 -3.07 -15.20
N GLY A 273 28.84 -2.42 -15.27
CA GLY A 273 29.11 -1.29 -16.16
C GLY A 273 28.41 0.02 -15.76
N ARG A 274 27.79 0.09 -14.58
CA ARG A 274 27.06 1.28 -14.11
C ARG A 274 27.93 2.16 -13.19
N PRO A 275 27.86 3.50 -13.31
CA PRO A 275 28.50 4.41 -12.38
C PRO A 275 27.93 4.27 -10.96
N ALA A 276 28.78 4.43 -9.94
CA ALA A 276 28.37 4.34 -8.53
C ALA A 276 27.23 5.31 -8.17
N SER A 277 27.16 6.47 -8.82
CA SER A 277 26.06 7.44 -8.62
C SER A 277 24.68 6.88 -8.99
N GLN A 278 24.60 5.98 -9.97
CA GLN A 278 23.34 5.34 -10.38
C GLN A 278 22.93 4.16 -9.48
N LEU A 279 23.81 3.72 -8.58
CA LEU A 279 23.63 2.55 -7.71
C LEU A 279 23.46 2.92 -6.23
N ALA A 280 23.78 4.17 -5.87
CA ALA A 280 23.83 4.62 -4.48
C ALA A 280 22.45 4.68 -3.81
N LYS A 281 21.39 4.95 -4.58
CA LYS A 281 20.03 5.07 -4.04
C LYS A 281 19.34 3.71 -4.01
N THR A 282 19.23 3.12 -2.83
CA THR A 282 18.66 1.78 -2.61
C THR A 282 17.32 1.82 -1.85
N ASP A 283 16.73 2.99 -1.70
CA ASP A 283 15.40 3.22 -1.14
C ASP A 283 14.41 3.65 -2.24
N CYS A 284 14.49 3.01 -3.41
CA CYS A 284 13.70 3.39 -4.57
C CYS A 284 12.58 2.39 -4.87
N TYR A 285 11.34 2.87 -4.78
CA TYR A 285 10.13 2.07 -4.96
C TYR A 285 9.11 2.82 -5.82
N ALA A 286 8.58 2.17 -6.87
CA ALA A 286 7.47 2.70 -7.64
C ALA A 286 6.13 2.22 -7.06
N LEU A 287 5.28 3.18 -6.67
CA LEU A 287 3.99 2.95 -5.99
C LEU A 287 3.01 2.09 -6.79
N ASN A 288 3.03 2.20 -8.11
CA ASN A 288 2.14 1.51 -9.04
C ASN A 288 2.64 0.12 -9.46
N SER A 289 3.82 -0.32 -9.02
CA SER A 289 4.44 -1.58 -9.45
C SER A 289 3.53 -2.77 -9.22
N GLN A 290 2.98 -2.87 -8.00
CA GLN A 290 2.09 -3.97 -7.61
C GLN A 290 0.87 -4.04 -8.53
N THR A 291 0.18 -2.92 -8.71
CA THR A 291 -1.06 -2.86 -9.50
C THR A 291 -0.79 -3.18 -10.97
N ILE A 292 0.26 -2.61 -11.56
CA ILE A 292 0.60 -2.86 -12.96
C ILE A 292 0.91 -4.35 -13.19
N VAL A 293 1.73 -4.94 -12.33
CA VAL A 293 2.13 -6.35 -12.48
C VAL A 293 0.96 -7.28 -12.21
N THR A 294 0.16 -7.02 -11.17
CA THR A 294 -1.02 -7.83 -10.86
C THR A 294 -2.02 -7.76 -12.02
N ASN A 295 -2.40 -6.57 -12.50
CA ASN A 295 -3.32 -6.42 -13.62
C ASN A 295 -2.77 -7.04 -14.92
N GLY A 296 -1.45 -6.98 -15.10
CA GLY A 296 -0.76 -7.54 -16.25
C GLY A 296 -0.69 -9.07 -16.26
N CYS A 297 -0.50 -9.70 -15.09
CA CYS A 297 -0.09 -11.10 -15.01
C CYS A 297 -1.02 -12.03 -14.21
N GLU A 298 -1.79 -11.51 -13.27
CA GLU A 298 -2.59 -12.32 -12.34
C GLU A 298 -3.55 -13.26 -13.09
N GLY A 299 -3.56 -14.54 -12.69
CA GLY A 299 -4.42 -15.57 -13.27
C GLY A 299 -4.02 -16.03 -14.68
N LYS A 300 -2.99 -15.45 -15.30
CA LYS A 300 -2.47 -15.89 -16.60
C LYS A 300 -1.48 -17.04 -16.43
N ASN A 301 -1.27 -17.86 -17.45
CA ASN A 301 -0.21 -18.86 -17.43
C ASN A 301 1.15 -18.29 -17.86
N ARG A 302 1.12 -17.29 -18.75
CA ARG A 302 2.27 -16.53 -19.24
C ARG A 302 1.98 -15.04 -19.19
N CYS A 303 2.99 -14.25 -18.86
CA CYS A 303 2.91 -12.80 -18.83
C CYS A 303 4.26 -12.22 -19.21
N SER A 304 4.25 -11.08 -19.92
CA SER A 304 5.44 -10.30 -20.17
C SER A 304 5.21 -8.84 -19.75
N ILE A 305 6.21 -8.26 -19.08
CA ILE A 305 6.19 -6.84 -18.65
C ILE A 305 7.54 -6.18 -18.94
N LEU A 306 7.49 -5.05 -19.65
CA LEU A 306 8.66 -4.20 -19.89
C LEU A 306 9.02 -3.41 -18.62
N ALA A 307 10.25 -3.57 -18.12
CA ALA A 307 10.78 -2.81 -17.00
C ALA A 307 11.21 -1.40 -17.44
N SER A 308 10.27 -0.45 -17.53
CA SER A 308 10.59 0.91 -17.98
C SER A 308 9.80 2.01 -17.28
N ASN A 309 10.34 3.23 -17.34
CA ASN A 309 9.68 4.44 -16.86
C ASN A 309 8.37 4.74 -17.60
N SER A 310 8.17 4.26 -18.83
CA SER A 310 6.92 4.45 -19.56
C SER A 310 5.78 3.58 -19.03
N VAL A 311 6.13 2.47 -18.36
CA VAL A 311 5.17 1.56 -17.73
C VAL A 311 4.92 1.98 -16.28
N PHE A 312 6.00 2.18 -15.52
CA PHE A 312 5.93 2.37 -14.06
C PHE A 312 6.11 3.82 -13.58
N SER A 313 6.32 4.79 -14.48
CA SER A 313 6.88 6.11 -14.14
C SER A 313 8.32 6.01 -13.60
N ASP A 314 8.99 7.14 -13.36
CA ASP A 314 10.33 7.15 -12.76
C ASP A 314 10.27 7.45 -11.25
N PRO A 315 10.41 6.43 -10.37
CA PRO A 315 10.39 6.62 -8.92
C PRO A 315 11.66 7.30 -8.37
N CYS A 316 12.77 7.28 -9.12
CA CYS A 316 14.05 7.80 -8.65
C CYS A 316 14.98 8.21 -9.81
N ILE A 317 14.72 9.39 -10.36
CA ILE A 317 15.49 9.97 -11.47
C ILE A 317 17.00 9.89 -11.20
N GLY A 318 17.75 9.41 -12.19
CA GLY A 318 19.20 9.26 -12.12
C GLY A 318 19.69 7.96 -11.46
N THR A 319 18.77 7.14 -10.95
CA THR A 319 19.08 5.79 -10.43
C THR A 319 18.73 4.76 -11.50
N PHE A 320 19.64 3.83 -11.78
CA PHE A 320 19.36 2.73 -12.71
C PHE A 320 18.55 1.67 -11.97
N LYS A 321 17.39 1.28 -12.48
CA LYS A 321 16.42 0.46 -11.76
C LYS A 321 16.43 -1.00 -12.22
N TYR A 322 15.62 -1.81 -11.57
CA TYR A 322 15.24 -3.15 -11.98
C TYR A 322 13.80 -3.42 -11.57
N LEU A 323 13.15 -4.34 -12.29
CA LEU A 323 11.83 -4.87 -11.94
C LEU A 323 12.04 -6.20 -11.22
N TYR A 324 11.68 -6.23 -9.95
CA TYR A 324 11.57 -7.46 -9.14
C TYR A 324 10.10 -7.87 -9.03
N ILE A 325 9.81 -9.15 -9.25
CA ILE A 325 8.47 -9.74 -9.07
C ILE A 325 8.62 -11.03 -8.28
N SER A 326 7.84 -11.19 -7.21
CA SER A 326 7.62 -12.48 -6.54
C SER A 326 6.23 -13.02 -6.88
N TYR A 327 6.18 -14.28 -7.29
CA TYR A 327 4.96 -14.92 -7.78
C TYR A 327 4.95 -16.43 -7.47
N SER A 328 3.78 -17.04 -7.45
CA SER A 328 3.61 -18.50 -7.44
C SER A 328 2.85 -18.96 -8.68
N CYS A 329 2.97 -20.26 -8.99
CA CYS A 329 2.13 -20.93 -9.97
C CYS A 329 1.11 -21.78 -9.20
N VAL A 330 -0.15 -21.37 -9.22
CA VAL A 330 -1.24 -22.07 -8.53
C VAL A 330 -2.11 -22.81 -9.53
N SER A 331 -2.61 -23.99 -9.15
CA SER A 331 -3.50 -24.77 -10.02
C SER A 331 -4.73 -23.94 -10.40
N LYS A 332 -5.09 -23.98 -11.68
CA LYS A 332 -6.37 -23.43 -12.15
C LYS A 332 -7.48 -24.35 -11.65
N CYS A 333 -8.31 -23.85 -10.73
CA CYS A 333 -9.57 -24.51 -10.38
C CYS A 333 -10.57 -24.43 -11.54
#